data_AF-A0A2G8LDW6-F1
#
_entry.id   AF-A0A2G8LDW6-F1
#
_cell.length_a   1.000
_cell.length_b   1.000
_cell.length_c   1.000
_cell.angle_alpha   90.00
_cell.angle_beta   90.00
_cell.angle_gamma   90.00
#
_symmetry.space_group_name_H-M   'P 1'
#
loop_
_entity.id
_entity.type
_entity.pdbx_description
1 polymer ?
#
loop_
_entity_poly.entity_id
_entity_poly.type
_entity_poly.pdbx_seq_one_letter_code
_entity_poly.pdbx_strand_id
1 'polypeptide(L)'
;MANYKTPPVLSEAKPYSRWIEEVKAWQEVTDLKKEKHGLAVALSLLEEGAKSVRDKVFHEVDLEDLKKETGVSTLIKFMDNVFKKDELSAAYEAYTSYDHYRRQTATTMEEFVTEFEKLYNKTKKYKMELSKPVLSFKLLESAQLEHKDRQLVLTAVDYKEPDKMFEQMQNSLKKFFGQQSMPPHFWLQTVRCSKL
;
A
#
# COMPACT_ATOMS: atom_id res chain seq x y z
N MET A 1 -34.76 14.34 -6.44
CA MET A 1 -35.53 13.08 -6.62
C MET A 1 -34.65 12.14 -7.42
N ALA A 2 -34.35 10.95 -6.89
CA ALA A 2 -33.54 9.97 -7.61
C ALA A 2 -34.33 9.51 -8.85
N ASN A 3 -33.80 9.83 -10.03
CA ASN A 3 -34.40 9.45 -11.29
C ASN A 3 -33.97 8.01 -11.59
N TYR A 4 -34.87 7.03 -11.47
CA TYR A 4 -34.60 5.62 -11.80
C TYR A 4 -34.21 5.40 -13.27
N LYS A 5 -34.32 6.44 -14.10
CA LYS A 5 -33.81 6.47 -15.48
C LYS A 5 -32.30 6.68 -15.58
N THR A 6 -31.63 7.15 -14.51
CA THR A 6 -30.18 7.37 -14.51
C THR A 6 -29.47 6.26 -13.72
N PRO A 7 -28.44 5.62 -14.29
CA PRO A 7 -27.69 4.60 -13.56
C PRO A 7 -26.93 5.18 -12.36
N PRO A 8 -26.62 4.35 -11.36
CA PRO A 8 -25.81 4.76 -10.21
C PRO A 8 -24.43 5.26 -10.61
N VAL A 9 -24.02 6.40 -10.04
CA VAL A 9 -22.69 6.97 -10.26
C VAL A 9 -21.70 6.31 -9.31
N LEU A 10 -20.56 5.89 -9.85
CA LEU A 10 -19.40 5.46 -9.06
C LEU A 10 -18.70 6.70 -8.52
N SER A 11 -18.55 6.80 -7.20
CA SER A 11 -17.86 7.93 -6.55
C SER A 11 -16.81 7.43 -5.56
N GLU A 12 -15.78 8.23 -5.30
CA GLU A 12 -14.72 7.89 -4.33
C GLU A 12 -15.25 7.70 -2.90
N ALA A 13 -16.36 8.37 -2.57
CA ALA A 13 -17.01 8.26 -1.27
C ALA A 13 -17.74 6.91 -1.06
N LYS A 14 -17.91 6.11 -2.12
CA LYS A 14 -18.67 4.85 -2.10
C LYS A 14 -17.75 3.68 -2.47
N PRO A 15 -17.74 2.60 -1.67
CA PRO A 15 -16.97 1.42 -2.03
C PRO A 15 -17.50 0.79 -3.33
N TYR A 16 -16.59 0.31 -4.17
CA TYR A 16 -16.91 -0.30 -5.46
C TYR A 16 -17.93 -1.46 -5.35
N SER A 17 -17.83 -2.28 -4.30
CA SER A 17 -18.78 -3.36 -4.01
C SER A 17 -20.22 -2.88 -3.89
N ARG A 18 -20.44 -1.76 -3.19
CA ARG A 18 -21.77 -1.15 -3.02
C ARG A 18 -22.29 -0.59 -4.34
N TRP A 19 -21.41 -0.01 -5.16
CA TRP A 19 -21.80 0.47 -6.49
C TRP A 19 -22.27 -0.69 -7.39
N ILE A 20 -21.60 -1.85 -7.35
CA ILE A 20 -22.05 -3.05 -8.08
C ILE A 20 -23.47 -3.47 -7.66
N GLU A 21 -23.76 -3.49 -6.35
CA GLU A 21 -25.09 -3.85 -5.84
C GLU A 21 -26.16 -2.87 -6.32
N GLU A 22 -25.87 -1.57 -6.30
CA GLU A 22 -26.78 -0.55 -6.81
C GLU A 22 -27.00 -0.67 -8.31
N VAL A 23 -25.97 -0.99 -9.10
CA VAL A 23 -26.11 -1.23 -10.55
C VAL A 23 -27.02 -2.43 -10.80
N LYS A 24 -26.85 -3.52 -10.05
CA LYS A 24 -27.73 -4.71 -10.16
C LYS A 24 -29.17 -4.37 -9.80
N ALA A 25 -29.38 -3.63 -8.70
CA ALA A 25 -30.72 -3.18 -8.31
C ALA A 25 -31.34 -2.25 -9.38
N TRP A 26 -30.52 -1.39 -10.00
CA TRP A 26 -30.96 -0.50 -11.07
C TRP A 26 -31.40 -1.26 -12.34
N GLN A 27 -30.73 -2.36 -12.69
CA GLN A 27 -31.14 -3.19 -13.84
C GLN A 27 -32.55 -3.76 -13.71
N GLU A 28 -33.02 -3.99 -12.49
CA GLU A 28 -34.36 -4.56 -12.20
C GLU A 28 -35.48 -3.51 -12.25
N VAL A 29 -35.16 -2.23 -12.01
CA VAL A 29 -36.16 -1.15 -11.88
C VAL A 29 -36.18 -0.18 -13.07
N THR A 30 -35.26 -0.34 -14.02
CA THR A 30 -35.13 0.57 -15.17
C THR A 30 -36.04 0.15 -16.33
N ASP A 31 -36.60 1.15 -17.03
CA ASP A 31 -37.39 0.95 -18.24
C ASP A 31 -36.53 0.76 -19.50
N LEU A 32 -35.20 0.86 -19.37
CA LEU A 32 -34.28 0.67 -20.49
C LEU A 32 -34.27 -0.79 -20.93
N LYS A 33 -34.21 -1.01 -22.25
CA LYS A 33 -33.95 -2.35 -22.80
C LYS A 33 -32.62 -2.89 -22.29
N LYS A 34 -32.53 -4.20 -22.05
CA LYS A 34 -31.36 -4.86 -21.45
C LYS A 34 -30.06 -4.61 -22.23
N GLU A 35 -30.17 -4.53 -23.55
CA GLU A 35 -29.09 -4.21 -24.50
C GLU A 35 -28.50 -2.81 -24.27
N LYS A 36 -29.24 -1.89 -23.65
CA LYS A 36 -28.79 -0.53 -23.39
C LYS A 36 -28.23 -0.35 -21.98
N HIS A 37 -28.38 -1.34 -21.10
CA HIS A 37 -27.94 -1.22 -19.71
C HIS A 37 -26.42 -1.05 -19.61
N GLY A 38 -25.64 -1.86 -20.35
CA GLY A 38 -24.18 -1.79 -20.35
C GLY A 38 -23.67 -0.41 -20.79
N LEU A 39 -24.20 0.09 -21.90
CA LEU A 39 -23.88 1.42 -22.41
C LEU A 39 -24.27 2.54 -21.44
N ALA A 40 -25.46 2.46 -20.84
CA ALA A 40 -25.94 3.48 -19.91
C ALA A 40 -25.04 3.55 -18.66
N VAL A 41 -24.70 2.41 -18.07
CA VAL A 41 -23.80 2.35 -16.91
C VAL A 41 -22.39 2.82 -17.27
N ALA A 42 -21.86 2.47 -18.45
CA ALA A 42 -20.56 2.96 -18.90
C ALA A 42 -20.51 4.48 -19.04
N LEU A 43 -21.61 5.11 -19.50
CA LEU A 43 -21.73 6.56 -19.61
C LEU A 43 -21.91 7.28 -18.26
N SER A 44 -22.39 6.58 -17.22
CA SER A 44 -22.54 7.15 -15.87
C SER A 44 -21.25 7.10 -15.04
N LEU A 45 -20.17 6.52 -15.58
CA LEU A 45 -18.85 6.55 -14.97
C LEU A 45 -18.27 7.97 -15.02
N LEU A 46 -17.54 8.35 -13.97
CA LEU A 46 -16.90 9.66 -13.90
C LEU A 46 -15.81 9.80 -14.96
N GLU A 47 -15.80 10.98 -15.61
CA GLU A 47 -14.85 11.37 -16.65
C GLU A 47 -13.68 12.20 -16.08
N GLU A 48 -13.81 12.71 -14.85
CA GLU A 48 -12.80 13.60 -14.25
C GLU A 48 -11.80 12.87 -13.34
N GLY A 49 -10.51 13.16 -13.55
CA GLY A 49 -9.38 12.70 -12.73
C GLY A 49 -8.37 11.84 -13.50
N ALA A 50 -7.11 11.78 -13.02
CA ALA A 50 -6.00 11.02 -13.63
C ALA A 50 -6.22 9.48 -13.71
N LYS A 51 -7.38 9.00 -13.26
CA LYS A 51 -7.83 7.60 -13.26
C LYS A 51 -9.26 7.48 -13.82
N SER A 52 -9.60 8.20 -14.89
CA SER A 52 -10.90 8.07 -15.55
C SER A 52 -11.13 6.60 -15.94
N VAL A 53 -11.91 5.88 -15.12
CA VAL A 53 -12.28 4.48 -15.37
C VAL A 53 -13.13 4.42 -16.63
N ARG A 54 -13.85 5.50 -16.94
CA ARG A 54 -14.62 5.66 -18.17
C ARG A 54 -13.74 5.61 -19.41
N ASP A 55 -12.61 6.32 -19.44
CA ASP A 55 -11.70 6.31 -20.59
C ASP A 55 -11.15 4.90 -20.84
N LYS A 56 -10.74 4.20 -19.78
CA LYS A 56 -10.27 2.82 -19.88
C LYS A 56 -11.36 1.89 -20.42
N VAL A 57 -12.60 2.04 -19.96
CA VAL A 57 -13.75 1.26 -20.44
C VAL A 57 -13.96 1.47 -21.93
N PHE A 58 -14.03 2.71 -22.41
CA PHE A 58 -14.29 2.98 -23.83
C PHE A 58 -13.08 2.71 -24.74
N HIS A 59 -11.88 2.58 -24.18
CA HIS A 59 -10.68 2.20 -24.93
C HIS A 59 -10.50 0.68 -25.04
N GLU A 60 -10.83 -0.07 -23.99
CA GLU A 60 -10.54 -1.51 -23.90
C GLU A 60 -11.77 -2.43 -24.08
N VAL A 61 -12.99 -1.90 -23.87
CA VAL A 61 -14.23 -2.67 -24.03
C VAL A 61 -14.93 -2.28 -25.33
N ASP A 62 -15.17 -3.25 -26.19
CA ASP A 62 -15.88 -3.03 -27.44
C ASP A 62 -17.32 -2.54 -27.20
N LEU A 63 -17.70 -1.50 -27.94
CA LEU A 63 -19.02 -0.88 -27.81
C LEU A 63 -20.14 -1.87 -28.17
N GLU A 64 -19.88 -2.79 -29.10
CA GLU A 64 -20.82 -3.87 -29.47
C GLU A 64 -21.01 -4.91 -28.35
N ASP A 65 -20.02 -5.09 -27.47
CA ASP A 65 -20.18 -5.95 -26.29
C ASP A 65 -20.99 -5.25 -25.19
N LEU A 66 -20.87 -3.93 -25.06
CA LEU A 66 -21.67 -3.13 -24.14
C LEU A 66 -23.15 -3.02 -24.56
N LYS A 67 -23.43 -3.21 -25.85
CA LYS A 67 -24.78 -3.23 -26.45
C LYS A 67 -25.52 -4.57 -26.32
N LYS A 68 -24.93 -5.58 -25.68
CA LYS A 68 -25.58 -6.89 -25.46
C LYS A 68 -26.38 -6.88 -24.17
N GLU A 69 -27.31 -7.83 -24.03
CA GLU A 69 -28.00 -8.07 -22.75
C GLU A 69 -27.01 -8.39 -21.60
N THR A 70 -25.85 -8.96 -21.94
CA THR A 70 -24.75 -9.23 -21.01
C THR A 70 -23.80 -8.05 -20.82
N GLY A 71 -24.08 -6.88 -21.41
CA GLY A 71 -23.16 -5.74 -21.45
C GLY A 71 -22.74 -5.24 -20.06
N VAL A 72 -23.66 -5.24 -19.08
CA VAL A 72 -23.34 -4.88 -17.69
C VAL A 72 -22.40 -5.91 -17.05
N SER A 73 -22.58 -7.20 -17.34
CA SER A 73 -21.66 -8.25 -16.85
C SER A 73 -20.27 -8.09 -17.44
N THR A 74 -20.17 -7.79 -18.74
CA THR A 74 -18.89 -7.49 -19.41
C THR A 74 -18.21 -6.27 -18.77
N LEU A 75 -18.97 -5.20 -18.54
CA LEU A 75 -18.47 -3.99 -17.90
C LEU A 75 -17.98 -4.24 -16.46
N ILE A 76 -18.78 -4.94 -15.64
CA ILE A 76 -18.40 -5.28 -14.27
C ILE A 76 -17.14 -6.15 -14.26
N LYS A 77 -17.03 -7.15 -15.14
CA LYS A 77 -15.81 -7.98 -15.24
C LYS A 77 -14.57 -7.15 -15.57
N PHE A 78 -14.69 -6.20 -16.50
CA PHE A 78 -13.60 -5.29 -16.81
C PHE A 78 -13.22 -4.43 -15.61
N MET A 79 -14.20 -3.82 -14.96
CA MET A 79 -13.98 -2.99 -13.78
C MET A 79 -13.39 -3.80 -12.62
N ASP A 80 -13.87 -5.01 -12.37
CA ASP A 80 -13.29 -5.95 -11.39
C ASP A 80 -11.79 -6.16 -11.66
N ASN A 81 -11.40 -6.34 -12.93
CA ASN A 81 -10.00 -6.50 -13.29
C ASN A 81 -9.18 -5.24 -13.05
N VAL A 82 -9.72 -4.06 -13.39
CA VAL A 82 -9.04 -2.77 -13.16
C VAL A 82 -8.86 -2.51 -11.66
N PHE A 83 -9.91 -2.65 -10.86
CA PHE A 83 -9.86 -2.42 -9.41
C PHE A 83 -8.97 -3.46 -8.69
N LYS A 84 -8.99 -4.73 -9.11
CA LYS A 84 -8.07 -5.76 -8.58
C LYS A 84 -6.62 -5.47 -8.95
N LYS A 85 -6.35 -5.03 -10.18
CA LYS A 85 -4.99 -4.66 -10.61
C LYS A 85 -4.47 -3.48 -9.78
N ASP A 86 -5.31 -2.48 -9.52
CA ASP A 86 -4.97 -1.34 -8.67
C ASP A 86 -4.72 -1.79 -7.21
N GLU A 87 -5.54 -2.70 -6.66
CA GLU A 87 -5.34 -3.26 -5.32
C GLU A 87 -4.03 -4.07 -5.22
N LEU A 88 -3.76 -4.95 -6.18
CA LEU A 88 -2.51 -5.72 -6.25
C LEU A 88 -1.29 -4.83 -6.41
N SER A 89 -1.38 -3.79 -7.25
CA SER A 89 -0.29 -2.83 -7.46
C SER A 89 -0.03 -2.03 -6.17
N ALA A 90 -1.08 -1.57 -5.50
CA ALA A 90 -0.94 -0.87 -4.22
C ALA A 90 -0.39 -1.77 -3.11
N ALA A 91 -0.79 -3.05 -3.08
CA ALA A 91 -0.23 -4.05 -2.17
C ALA A 91 1.25 -4.29 -2.45
N TYR A 92 1.64 -4.41 -3.73
CA TYR A 92 3.03 -4.55 -4.14
C TYR A 92 3.87 -3.32 -3.77
N GLU A 93 3.38 -2.10 -4.02
CA GLU A 93 4.07 -0.86 -3.63
C GLU A 93 4.20 -0.73 -2.10
N ALA A 94 3.15 -1.06 -1.35
CA ALA A 94 3.20 -1.06 0.10
C ALA A 94 4.23 -2.08 0.63
N TYR A 95 4.24 -3.29 0.08
CA TYR A 95 5.21 -4.31 0.48
C TYR A 95 6.63 -3.95 0.08
N THR A 96 6.87 -3.53 -1.16
CA THR A 96 8.23 -3.20 -1.64
C THR A 96 8.80 -1.99 -0.94
N SER A 97 8.00 -0.95 -0.67
CA SER A 97 8.47 0.21 0.10
C SER A 97 8.87 -0.18 1.52
N TYR A 98 8.12 -1.07 2.18
CA TYR A 98 8.48 -1.64 3.46
C TYR A 98 9.72 -2.57 3.36
N ASP A 99 9.74 -3.48 2.40
CA ASP A 99 10.74 -4.53 2.29
C ASP A 99 12.14 -4.00 1.99
N HIS A 100 12.23 -2.96 1.15
CA HIS A 100 13.46 -2.28 0.78
C HIS A 100 13.84 -1.16 1.75
N TYR A 101 13.00 -0.81 2.72
CA TYR A 101 13.34 0.26 3.65
C TYR A 101 14.55 -0.11 4.51
N ARG A 102 15.57 0.75 4.48
CA ARG A 102 16.82 0.64 5.25
C ARG A 102 17.12 2.00 5.88
N ARG A 103 17.67 2.00 7.09
CA ARG A 103 18.11 3.20 7.78
C ARG A 103 19.22 3.88 6.98
N GLN A 104 19.06 5.18 6.74
CA GLN A 104 20.13 6.01 6.18
C GLN A 104 21.01 6.57 7.32
N THR A 105 22.27 6.87 7.03
CA THR A 105 23.22 7.36 8.05
C THR A 105 22.80 8.68 8.68
N ALA A 106 22.10 9.54 7.93
CA ALA A 106 21.60 10.82 8.40
C ALA A 106 20.30 10.71 9.23
N THR A 107 19.60 9.57 9.19
CA THR A 107 18.35 9.37 9.91
C THR A 107 18.64 8.87 11.32
N THR A 108 18.04 9.53 12.32
CA THR A 108 18.13 9.08 13.72
C THR A 108 17.48 7.71 13.90
N MET A 109 17.89 6.97 14.93
CA MET A 109 17.30 5.65 15.19
C MET A 109 15.79 5.75 15.49
N GLU A 110 15.35 6.83 16.14
CA GLU A 110 13.94 7.04 16.49
C GLU A 110 13.07 7.30 15.25
N GLU A 111 13.52 8.18 14.34
CA GLU A 111 12.84 8.42 13.06
C GLU A 111 12.77 7.14 12.22
N PHE A 112 13.87 6.38 12.18
CA PHE A 112 13.92 5.11 11.47
C PHE A 112 12.90 4.10 12.00
N VAL A 113 12.87 3.87 13.32
CA VAL A 113 11.91 2.93 13.93
C VAL A 113 10.48 3.35 13.65
N THR A 114 10.19 4.66 13.73
CA THR A 114 8.86 5.22 13.47
C THR A 114 8.43 5.02 12.02
N GLU A 115 9.30 5.32 11.05
CA GLU A 115 8.96 5.14 9.63
C GLU A 115 8.88 3.65 9.26
N PHE A 116 9.74 2.79 9.81
CA PHE A 116 9.65 1.34 9.61
C PHE A 116 8.29 0.79 10.06
N GLU A 117 7.83 1.19 11.24
CA GLU A 117 6.52 0.76 11.77
C GLU A 117 5.36 1.31 10.93
N LYS A 118 5.44 2.57 10.50
CA LYS A 118 4.47 3.17 9.59
C LYS A 118 4.37 2.43 8.26
N LEU A 119 5.51 2.06 7.66
CA LEU A 119 5.54 1.28 6.41
C LEU A 119 4.97 -0.13 6.63
N TYR A 120 5.33 -0.81 7.71
CA TYR A 120 4.76 -2.11 8.05
C TYR A 120 3.25 -2.05 8.28
N ASN A 121 2.75 -1.02 8.97
CA ASN A 121 1.32 -0.84 9.19
C ASN A 121 0.54 -0.63 7.88
N LYS A 122 1.18 -0.14 6.80
CA LYS A 122 0.56 -0.11 5.47
C LYS A 122 0.39 -1.50 4.88
N THR A 123 1.34 -2.42 5.07
CA THR A 123 1.27 -3.79 4.54
C THR A 123 0.16 -4.61 5.23
N LYS A 124 -0.14 -4.31 6.49
CA LYS A 124 -1.25 -4.94 7.24
C LYS A 124 -2.61 -4.77 6.57
N LYS A 125 -2.84 -3.65 5.87
CA LYS A 125 -4.07 -3.41 5.10
C LYS A 125 -4.33 -4.49 4.04
N TYR A 126 -3.26 -5.12 3.57
CA TYR A 126 -3.30 -6.17 2.54
C TYR A 126 -3.05 -7.57 3.13
N LYS A 127 -3.22 -7.75 4.45
CA LYS A 127 -3.03 -9.03 5.17
C LYS A 127 -1.60 -9.60 5.08
N MET A 128 -0.61 -8.73 4.85
CA MET A 128 0.81 -9.10 4.80
C MET A 128 1.45 -8.91 6.18
N GLU A 129 1.08 -9.79 7.11
CA GLU A 129 1.57 -9.77 8.48
C GLU A 129 2.72 -10.75 8.69
N LEU A 130 3.79 -10.27 9.32
CA LEU A 130 4.93 -11.09 9.72
C LEU A 130 4.78 -11.50 11.19
N SER A 131 5.29 -12.68 11.52
CA SER A 131 5.42 -13.10 12.91
C SER A 131 6.34 -12.13 13.67
N LYS A 132 6.08 -11.92 14.97
CA LYS A 132 6.86 -11.00 15.80
C LYS A 132 8.37 -11.27 15.75
N PRO A 133 8.86 -12.52 15.78
CA PRO A 133 10.29 -12.78 15.63
C PRO A 133 10.85 -12.34 14.28
N VAL A 134 10.19 -12.69 13.17
CA VAL A 134 10.64 -12.33 11.81
C VAL A 134 10.67 -10.81 11.63
N LEU A 135 9.64 -10.12 12.12
CA LEU A 135 9.57 -8.66 12.10
C LEU A 135 10.71 -8.02 12.91
N SER A 136 11.06 -8.61 14.06
CA SER A 136 12.13 -8.14 14.94
C SER A 136 13.49 -8.22 14.25
N PHE A 137 13.82 -9.37 13.65
CA PHE A 137 15.07 -9.53 12.92
C PHE A 137 15.12 -8.66 11.67
N LYS A 138 14.00 -8.51 10.96
CA LYS A 138 13.92 -7.60 9.81
C LYS A 138 14.18 -6.15 10.20
N LEU A 139 13.64 -5.69 11.34
CA LEU A 139 13.94 -4.36 11.89
C LEU A 139 15.43 -4.17 12.15
N LEU A 140 16.07 -5.17 12.78
CA LEU A 140 17.51 -5.13 13.09
C LEU A 140 18.38 -5.09 11.82
N GLU A 141 18.08 -5.91 10.82
CA GLU A 141 18.79 -5.91 9.54
C GLU A 141 18.59 -4.60 8.77
N SER A 142 17.38 -4.05 8.84
CA SER A 142 17.06 -2.76 8.22
C SER A 142 17.72 -1.57 8.92
N ALA A 143 18.16 -1.70 10.18
CA ALA A 143 18.81 -0.62 10.93
C ALA A 143 20.23 -0.30 10.44
N GLN A 144 20.81 -1.15 9.57
CA GLN A 144 22.14 -0.97 8.96
C GLN A 144 23.24 -0.71 10.00
N LEU A 145 23.21 -1.48 11.09
CA LEU A 145 24.22 -1.46 12.12
C LEU A 145 25.41 -2.36 11.77
N GLU A 146 26.58 -2.05 12.30
CA GLU A 146 27.75 -2.94 12.23
C GLU A 146 27.51 -4.21 13.04
N HIS A 147 28.27 -5.27 12.76
CA HIS A 147 28.09 -6.56 13.43
C HIS A 147 28.15 -6.45 14.97
N LYS A 148 29.08 -5.66 15.51
CA LYS A 148 29.23 -5.47 16.97
C LYS A 148 28.01 -4.79 17.58
N ASP A 149 27.49 -3.77 16.91
CA ASP A 149 26.31 -3.03 17.32
C ASP A 149 25.05 -3.90 17.28
N ARG A 150 24.92 -4.76 16.26
CA ARG A 150 23.83 -5.75 16.21
C ARG A 150 23.88 -6.71 17.39
N GLN A 151 25.06 -7.23 17.72
CA GLN A 151 25.24 -8.11 18.88
C GLN A 151 24.84 -7.40 20.18
N LEU A 152 25.20 -6.12 20.34
CA LEU A 152 24.80 -5.31 21.50
C LEU A 152 23.26 -5.26 21.63
N VAL A 153 22.56 -4.97 20.54
CA VAL A 153 21.09 -4.92 20.54
C VAL A 153 20.48 -6.28 20.94
N LEU A 154 21.00 -7.37 20.38
CA LEU A 154 20.52 -8.74 20.62
C LEU A 154 20.71 -9.19 22.07
N THR A 155 21.66 -8.63 22.83
CA THR A 155 21.84 -8.97 24.25
C THR A 155 20.69 -8.52 25.16
N ALA A 156 19.91 -7.54 24.72
CA ALA A 156 18.79 -6.99 25.48
C ALA A 156 17.42 -7.60 25.10
N VAL A 157 17.39 -8.61 24.24
CA VAL A 157 16.17 -9.27 23.75
C VAL A 157 16.00 -10.62 24.43
N ASP A 158 14.80 -10.91 24.94
CA ASP A 158 14.47 -12.20 25.56
C ASP A 158 13.77 -13.12 24.55
N TYR A 159 14.49 -14.15 24.11
CA TYR A 159 14.01 -15.15 23.16
C TYR A 159 12.94 -16.08 23.73
N LYS A 160 12.69 -16.07 25.04
CA LYS A 160 11.62 -16.86 25.67
C LYS A 160 10.24 -16.24 25.49
N GLU A 161 10.16 -14.95 25.15
CA GLU A 161 8.92 -14.22 24.93
C GLU A 161 8.81 -13.72 23.47
N PRO A 162 8.63 -14.62 22.48
CA PRO A 162 8.65 -14.27 21.06
C PRO A 162 7.61 -13.23 20.65
N ASP A 163 6.47 -13.15 21.37
CA ASP A 163 5.40 -12.19 21.10
C ASP A 163 5.79 -10.74 21.42
N LYS A 164 6.68 -10.54 22.38
CA LYS A 164 7.19 -9.21 22.79
C LYS A 164 8.51 -8.84 22.10
N MET A 165 9.08 -9.74 21.32
CA MET A 165 10.41 -9.59 20.72
C MET A 165 10.53 -8.31 19.87
N PHE A 166 9.44 -7.91 19.19
CA PHE A 166 9.44 -6.71 18.36
C PHE A 166 9.58 -5.44 19.20
N GLU A 167 8.82 -5.34 20.29
CA GLU A 167 8.87 -4.20 21.22
C GLU A 167 10.22 -4.16 21.94
N GLN A 168 10.74 -5.32 22.35
CA GLN A 168 12.07 -5.44 22.95
C GLN A 168 13.16 -4.97 21.99
N MET A 169 13.08 -5.33 20.70
CA MET A 169 14.03 -4.90 19.68
C MET A 169 13.97 -3.39 19.44
N GLN A 170 12.76 -2.81 19.32
CA GLN A 170 12.58 -1.36 19.19
C GLN A 170 13.17 -0.61 20.40
N ASN A 171 12.90 -1.09 21.61
CA ASN A 171 13.40 -0.49 22.84
C ASN A 171 14.92 -0.61 22.97
N SER A 172 15.49 -1.75 22.58
CA SER A 172 16.93 -1.97 22.57
C SER A 172 17.63 -1.02 21.59
N LEU A 173 17.11 -0.89 20.36
CA LEU A 173 17.62 0.06 19.37
C LEU A 173 17.57 1.51 19.87
N LYS A 174 16.45 1.93 20.46
CA LYS A 174 16.31 3.29 21.02
C LYS A 174 17.21 3.52 22.23
N LYS A 175 17.39 2.51 23.09
CA LYS A 175 18.23 2.62 24.28
C LYS A 175 19.71 2.81 23.93
N PHE A 176 20.21 2.05 22.95
CA PHE A 176 21.63 2.10 22.59
C PHE A 176 21.95 3.20 21.55
N PHE A 177 21.01 3.52 20.66
CA PHE A 177 21.27 4.41 19.50
C PHE A 177 20.30 5.59 19.37
N GLY A 178 19.35 5.77 20.30
CA GLY A 178 18.36 6.86 20.24
C GLY A 178 18.91 8.24 20.58
N GLN A 179 20.02 8.33 21.33
CA GLN A 179 20.63 9.61 21.74
C GLN A 179 21.84 10.03 20.90
N GLN A 180 22.31 9.18 19.98
CA GLN A 180 23.43 9.49 19.11
C GLN A 180 22.91 10.16 17.82
N SER A 181 23.03 11.49 17.72
CA SER A 181 23.21 12.09 16.41
C SER A 181 24.57 11.64 15.90
N MET A 182 24.59 10.77 14.89
CA MET A 182 25.85 10.45 14.20
C MET A 182 26.34 11.75 13.55
N PRO A 183 27.49 12.33 13.94
CA PRO A 183 28.08 13.38 13.14
C PRO A 183 28.39 12.79 11.75
N PRO A 184 28.18 13.53 10.65
CA PRO A 184 28.49 13.04 9.32
C PRO A 184 29.95 12.61 9.29
N HIS A 185 30.18 11.31 9.08
CA HIS A 185 31.50 10.72 9.07
C HIS A 185 32.21 11.10 7.76
N PHE A 186 32.76 12.32 7.72
CA PHE A 186 33.67 12.76 6.67
C PHE A 186 34.72 13.70 7.27
N TRP A 187 35.99 13.36 7.00
CA TRP A 187 37.24 14.03 7.40
C TRP A 187 37.85 13.71 8.77
N LEU A 188 38.31 12.47 8.95
CA LEU A 188 39.64 12.25 9.57
C LEU A 188 40.54 11.51 8.58
N GLN A 189 40.96 12.22 7.53
CA GLN A 189 42.18 11.92 6.81
C GLN A 189 42.72 13.24 6.27
N THR A 190 43.65 13.85 7.00
CA THR A 190 44.86 14.49 6.45
C THR A 190 45.77 15.01 7.56
N VAL A 191 46.92 14.33 7.67
CA VAL A 191 48.24 14.80 8.05
C VAL A 191 48.51 15.13 9.53
N ARG A 192 48.99 14.12 10.26
CA ARG A 192 50.01 14.30 11.29
C ARG A 192 51.17 13.34 11.04
N CYS A 193 52.11 13.77 10.20
CA CYS A 193 53.52 13.38 10.08
C CYS A 193 54.08 14.36 9.03
N SER A 194 54.97 15.29 9.34
CA SER A 194 56.34 15.00 9.77
C SER A 194 56.90 16.12 10.66
N LYS A 195 57.50 15.74 11.78
CA LYS A 195 58.64 16.47 12.35
C LYS A 195 59.90 15.85 11.77
N LEU A 196 60.72 16.66 11.12
CA LEU A 196 62.18 16.70 11.20
C LEU A 196 62.62 18.08 10.72
#